data_AF-A0A7W0C5V1-F1
#
_entry.id   AF-A0A7W0C5V1-F1
#
_cell.length_a   1.000
_cell.length_b   1.000
_cell.length_c   1.000
_cell.angle_alpha   90.00
_cell.angle_beta   90.00
_cell.angle_gamma   90.00
#
_symmetry.space_group_name_H-M   'P 1'
#
loop_
_entity.id
_entity.type
_entity.pdbx_description
1 polymer ?
#
loop_
_entity_poly.entity_id
_entity_poly.type
_entity_poly.pdbx_seq_one_letter_code
_entity_poly.pdbx_strand_id
1 'polypeptide(L)'
;MDTSDSENPQLELRIYGKVKAYVTVSPRRVILKGRQGESIAQTVKIFPETDKGLNITGLSAARGVDIDYRLNQIRENGKNGYALHVENQRDTPGRFYDTVFLKTDSDVAGTISIVVSGLLRPAGPGKNRQ
;
A
#
# COMPACT_ATOMS: atom_id res chain seq x y z
N MET A 1 -15.27 37.16 12.16
CA MET A 1 -15.00 35.95 12.98
C MET A 1 -15.40 34.80 12.09
N ASP A 2 -14.53 34.37 11.18
CA ASP A 2 -14.94 33.46 10.10
C ASP A 2 -13.73 32.60 9.72
N THR A 3 -13.51 31.51 10.46
CA THR A 3 -12.54 30.47 10.08
C THR A 3 -13.33 29.31 9.52
N SER A 4 -13.72 29.42 8.25
CA SER A 4 -14.30 28.31 7.51
C SER A 4 -13.20 27.28 7.24
N ASP A 5 -13.19 26.26 8.10
CA ASP A 5 -12.39 25.04 8.00
C ASP A 5 -12.55 24.46 6.59
N SER A 6 -11.50 24.55 5.78
CA SER A 6 -11.49 24.05 4.40
C SER A 6 -11.43 22.54 4.42
N GLU A 7 -12.61 21.96 4.27
CA GLU A 7 -12.91 20.81 3.42
C GLU A 7 -11.79 19.77 3.38
N ASN A 8 -11.79 18.87 4.38
CA ASN A 8 -11.30 17.51 4.16
C ASN A 8 -12.07 16.95 2.96
N PRO A 9 -11.46 16.76 1.77
CA PRO A 9 -12.14 16.02 0.72
C PRO A 9 -12.13 14.56 1.19
N GLN A 10 -13.19 14.15 1.90
CA GLN A 10 -13.46 12.74 2.15
C GLN A 10 -13.72 12.10 0.79
N LEU A 11 -12.65 11.65 0.15
CA LEU A 11 -12.71 10.85 -1.07
C LEU A 11 -13.34 9.51 -0.68
N GLU A 12 -14.67 9.46 -0.70
CA GLU A 12 -15.45 8.27 -0.39
C GLU A 12 -15.27 7.26 -1.55
N LEU A 13 -14.14 6.57 -1.56
CA LEU A 13 -13.80 5.61 -2.61
C LEU A 13 -14.60 4.32 -2.43
N ARG A 14 -15.88 4.36 -2.82
CA ARG A 14 -16.74 3.18 -2.96
C ARG A 14 -16.29 2.36 -4.17
N ILE A 15 -15.32 1.45 -3.98
CA ILE A 15 -15.09 0.39 -4.98
C ILE A 15 -15.96 -0.82 -4.63
N TYR A 16 -17.27 -0.68 -4.82
CA TYR A 16 -18.17 -1.83 -4.97
C TYR A 16 -18.37 -2.08 -6.46
N GLY A 17 -17.43 -2.79 -7.05
CA GLY A 17 -17.53 -3.24 -8.43
C GLY A 17 -16.72 -4.51 -8.59
N LYS A 18 -17.34 -5.54 -9.15
CA LYS A 18 -16.65 -6.75 -9.64
C LYS A 18 -15.84 -6.33 -10.88
N VAL A 19 -14.80 -5.51 -10.69
CA VAL A 19 -13.92 -5.03 -11.76
C VAL A 19 -13.16 -6.26 -12.26
N LYS A 20 -13.37 -6.64 -13.53
CA LYS A 20 -12.49 -7.61 -14.22
C LYS A 20 -11.05 -7.14 -13.98
N ALA A 21 -10.21 -7.98 -13.39
CA ALA A 21 -8.86 -7.56 -13.02
C ALA A 21 -8.04 -7.32 -14.30
N TYR A 22 -7.84 -6.05 -14.67
CA TYR A 22 -6.91 -5.65 -15.74
C TYR A 22 -5.45 -5.75 -15.30
N VAL A 23 -5.25 -5.92 -14.00
CA VAL A 23 -3.95 -6.07 -13.36
C VAL A 23 -4.01 -7.20 -12.34
N THR A 24 -2.96 -8.01 -12.29
CA THR A 24 -2.72 -8.95 -11.20
C THR A 24 -1.91 -8.26 -10.12
N VAL A 25 -2.47 -8.24 -8.91
CA VAL A 25 -1.84 -7.70 -7.71
C VAL A 25 -1.60 -8.84 -6.74
N SER A 26 -0.33 -9.11 -6.42
CA SER A 26 0.03 -10.20 -5.52
C SER A 26 1.15 -9.78 -4.55
N PRO A 27 0.93 -9.88 -3.23
CA PRO A 27 -0.33 -10.22 -2.57
C PRO A 27 -1.35 -9.07 -2.63
N ARG A 28 -2.65 -9.40 -2.53
CA ARG A 28 -3.75 -8.42 -2.61
C ARG A 28 -3.83 -7.48 -1.39
N ARG A 29 -3.20 -7.87 -0.28
CA ARG A 29 -3.15 -7.11 0.97
C ARG A 29 -1.74 -7.18 1.53
N VAL A 30 -1.27 -6.04 2.02
CA VAL A 30 -0.02 -5.93 2.78
C VAL A 30 -0.31 -6.18 4.26
N ILE A 31 0.45 -7.06 4.86
CA ILE A 31 0.33 -7.48 6.26
C ILE A 31 1.69 -7.28 6.94
N LEU A 32 1.82 -6.16 7.67
CA LEU A 32 3.02 -5.81 8.42
C LEU A 32 2.88 -6.28 9.87
N LYS A 33 3.44 -7.43 10.20
CA LYS A 33 3.39 -8.00 11.57
C LYS A 33 4.80 -8.15 12.11
N GLY A 34 5.05 -7.61 13.29
CA GLY A 34 6.32 -7.76 13.98
C GLY A 34 6.28 -7.17 15.38
N ARG A 35 7.45 -6.86 15.92
CA ARG A 35 7.63 -6.23 17.23
C ARG A 35 8.15 -4.81 17.06
N GLN A 36 7.95 -4.00 18.09
CA GLN A 36 8.61 -2.69 18.20
C GLN A 36 10.13 -2.82 18.00
N GLY A 37 10.68 -1.94 17.17
CA GLY A 37 12.09 -1.94 16.76
C GLY A 37 12.46 -2.92 15.63
N GLU A 38 11.53 -3.75 15.13
CA GLU A 38 11.79 -4.58 13.94
C GLU A 38 11.46 -3.80 12.66
N SER A 39 12.37 -3.83 11.69
CA SER A 39 12.08 -3.38 10.32
C SER A 39 11.13 -4.39 9.65
N ILE A 40 9.87 -3.99 9.48
CA ILE A 40 8.83 -4.83 8.89
C ILE A 40 8.44 -4.22 7.54
N ALA A 41 8.70 -4.95 6.47
CA ALA A 41 8.35 -4.53 5.12
C ALA A 41 7.79 -5.68 4.29
N GLN A 42 7.03 -5.33 3.27
CA GLN A 42 6.48 -6.29 2.33
C GLN A 42 6.37 -5.67 0.94
N THR A 43 6.65 -6.48 -0.07
CA THR A 43 6.58 -6.08 -1.48
C THR A 43 5.34 -6.66 -2.14
N VAL A 44 4.60 -5.83 -2.85
CA VAL A 44 3.47 -6.20 -3.71
C VAL A 44 3.88 -6.08 -5.16
N LYS A 45 3.66 -7.15 -5.92
CA LYS A 45 3.90 -7.17 -7.36
C LYS A 45 2.60 -6.87 -8.11
N ILE A 46 2.72 -6.03 -9.13
CA ILE A 46 1.61 -5.54 -9.94
C ILE A 46 1.99 -5.79 -11.40
N PHE A 47 1.22 -6.62 -12.10
CA PHE A 47 1.42 -6.91 -13.51
C PHE A 47 0.15 -6.64 -14.31
N PRO A 48 0.26 -6.12 -15.55
CA PRO A 48 -0.88 -6.05 -16.45
C PRO A 48 -1.33 -7.46 -16.87
N GLU A 49 -2.64 -7.66 -16.93
CA GLU A 49 -3.27 -8.86 -17.52
C GLU A 49 -3.50 -8.71 -19.04
N THR A 50 -3.30 -7.51 -19.58
CA THR A 50 -3.47 -7.21 -21.00
C THR A 50 -2.17 -6.76 -21.66
N ASP A 51 -2.01 -6.99 -22.96
CA ASP A 51 -0.85 -6.55 -23.73
C ASP A 51 -0.70 -5.03 -23.84
N LYS A 52 -1.74 -4.26 -23.48
CA LYS A 52 -1.71 -2.78 -23.50
C LYS A 52 -0.75 -2.14 -22.48
N GLY A 53 -0.05 -2.93 -21.68
CA GLY A 53 0.86 -2.41 -20.67
C GLY A 53 0.11 -1.76 -19.50
N LEU A 54 0.87 -1.24 -18.55
CA LEU A 54 0.37 -0.54 -17.37
C LEU A 54 1.35 0.58 -17.03
N ASN A 55 0.90 1.83 -16.98
CA ASN A 55 1.70 2.92 -16.43
C ASN A 55 1.06 3.44 -15.15
N ILE A 56 1.87 3.55 -14.11
CA ILE A 56 1.44 4.16 -12.85
C ILE A 56 1.84 5.63 -12.92
N THR A 57 0.85 6.50 -12.96
CA THR A 57 1.00 7.96 -13.13
C THR A 57 1.03 8.70 -11.79
N GLY A 58 0.64 8.04 -10.70
CA GLY A 58 0.66 8.64 -9.38
C GLY A 58 0.57 7.62 -8.26
N LEU A 59 1.11 8.00 -7.10
CA LEU A 59 1.15 7.19 -5.91
C LEU A 59 0.78 8.05 -4.70
N SER A 60 -0.13 7.57 -3.87
CA SER A 60 -0.59 8.30 -2.68
C SER A 60 -1.08 7.33 -1.61
N ALA A 61 -0.85 7.63 -0.34
CA ALA A 61 -1.48 6.91 0.76
C ALA A 61 -2.72 7.65 1.30
N ALA A 62 -3.64 6.92 1.91
CA ALA A 62 -4.81 7.50 2.55
C ALA A 62 -4.40 8.34 3.79
N ARG A 63 -3.49 7.83 4.60
CA ARG A 63 -2.88 8.59 5.71
C ARG A 63 -1.39 8.80 5.51
N GLY A 64 -0.64 7.73 5.20
CA GLY A 64 0.80 7.79 4.97
C GLY A 64 1.62 8.14 6.22
N VAL A 65 1.04 8.08 7.42
CA VAL A 65 1.70 8.49 8.67
C VAL A 65 2.53 7.35 9.26
N ASP A 66 2.03 6.11 9.16
CA ASP A 66 2.61 4.93 9.80
C ASP A 66 3.45 4.06 8.83
N ILE A 67 3.52 4.43 7.55
CA ILE A 67 4.15 3.63 6.49
C ILE A 67 5.00 4.47 5.54
N ASP A 68 6.10 3.89 5.08
CA ASP A 68 6.82 4.34 3.88
C ASP A 68 6.46 3.42 2.71
N TYR A 69 6.43 3.97 1.50
CA TYR A 69 6.11 3.20 0.30
C TYR A 69 6.88 3.69 -0.91
N ARG A 70 7.39 2.74 -1.69
CA ARG A 70 8.20 3.01 -2.88
C ARG A 70 7.80 2.10 -4.01
N LEU A 71 7.71 2.65 -5.21
CA LEU A 71 7.34 1.92 -6.40
C LEU A 71 8.56 1.77 -7.31
N ASN A 72 8.88 0.53 -7.65
CA ASN A 72 9.97 0.22 -8.58
C ASN A 72 9.40 -0.50 -9.81
N GLN A 73 9.90 -0.18 -10.98
CA GLN A 73 9.62 -0.97 -12.18
C GLN A 73 10.37 -2.30 -12.10
N ILE A 74 9.67 -3.38 -12.42
CA ILE A 74 10.25 -4.74 -12.44
C ILE A 74 9.87 -5.43 -13.75
N ARG A 75 10.65 -6.44 -14.12
CA ARG A 75 10.33 -7.33 -15.22
C ARG A 75 10.39 -8.76 -14.73
N GLU A 76 9.28 -9.48 -14.88
CA GLU A 76 9.16 -10.88 -14.43
C GLU A 76 8.43 -11.67 -15.51
N ASN A 77 8.93 -12.88 -15.84
CA ASN A 77 8.35 -13.74 -16.87
C ASN A 77 8.13 -13.02 -18.22
N GLY A 78 9.05 -12.12 -18.58
CA GLY A 78 8.98 -11.32 -19.82
C GLY A 78 7.99 -10.16 -19.78
N LYS A 79 7.15 -10.03 -18.75
CA LYS A 79 6.18 -8.95 -18.57
C LYS A 79 6.77 -7.81 -17.74
N ASN A 80 6.54 -6.57 -18.19
CA ASN A 80 6.83 -5.38 -17.39
C ASN A 80 5.74 -5.21 -16.33
N GLY A 81 6.16 -4.87 -15.11
CA GLY A 81 5.28 -4.63 -13.99
C GLY A 81 5.92 -3.71 -12.97
N TYR A 82 5.34 -3.67 -11.78
CA TYR A 82 5.81 -2.84 -10.69
C TYR A 82 5.88 -3.61 -9.39
N ALA A 83 6.89 -3.31 -8.59
CA ALA A 83 7.03 -3.73 -7.21
C ALA A 83 6.75 -2.53 -6.31
N LEU A 84 5.62 -2.54 -5.61
CA LEU A 84 5.35 -1.62 -4.53
C LEU A 84 5.93 -2.19 -3.24
N HIS A 85 7.01 -1.61 -2.77
CA HIS A 85 7.56 -1.86 -1.44
C HIS A 85 6.79 -1.02 -0.42
N VAL A 86 6.32 -1.64 0.65
CA VAL A 86 5.65 -0.97 1.77
C VAL A 86 6.35 -1.37 3.06
N GLU A 87 6.79 -0.38 3.82
CA GLU A 87 7.53 -0.56 5.07
C GLU A 87 6.79 0.13 6.22
N ASN A 88 6.84 -0.48 7.40
CA ASN A 88 6.37 0.11 8.62
C ASN A 88 7.33 1.20 9.13
N GLN A 89 6.81 2.40 9.37
CA GLN A 89 7.52 3.50 10.04
C GLN A 89 7.05 3.71 11.48
N ARG A 90 5.99 3.01 11.89
CA ARG A 90 5.43 3.12 13.23
C ARG A 90 6.30 2.41 14.26
N ASP A 91 6.67 3.11 15.33
CA ASP A 91 7.37 2.50 16.46
C ASP A 91 6.42 2.13 17.62
N THR A 92 5.22 2.71 17.68
CA THR A 92 4.29 2.46 18.78
C THR A 92 3.55 1.13 18.64
N PRO A 93 3.50 0.28 19.68
CA PRO A 93 2.71 -0.94 19.69
C PRO A 93 1.23 -0.68 19.40
N GLY A 94 0.61 -1.58 18.64
CA GLY A 94 -0.79 -1.48 18.28
C GLY A 94 -1.10 -1.92 16.85
N ARG A 95 -2.37 -1.81 16.48
CA ARG A 95 -2.85 -2.04 15.12
C ARG A 95 -2.85 -0.72 14.36
N PHE A 96 -2.47 -0.77 13.10
CA PHE A 96 -2.60 0.35 12.18
C PHE A 96 -3.14 -0.15 10.84
N TYR A 97 -3.82 0.73 10.13
CA TYR A 97 -4.43 0.43 8.85
C TYR A 97 -4.24 1.63 7.93
N ASP A 98 -3.86 1.35 6.71
CA ASP A 98 -3.71 2.36 5.66
C ASP A 98 -4.13 1.76 4.32
N THR A 99 -4.27 2.61 3.31
CA THR A 99 -4.51 2.19 1.93
C THR A 99 -3.62 3.00 1.01
N VAL A 100 -2.84 2.31 0.17
CA VAL A 100 -2.04 2.94 -0.87
C VAL A 100 -2.82 2.90 -2.17
N PHE A 101 -3.00 4.06 -2.79
CA PHE A 101 -3.65 4.25 -4.08
C PHE A 101 -2.60 4.47 -5.15
N LEU A 102 -2.68 3.67 -6.21
CA LEU A 102 -1.85 3.80 -7.41
C LEU A 102 -2.75 4.25 -8.55
N LYS A 103 -2.53 5.46 -9.04
CA LYS A 103 -3.24 5.98 -10.22
C LYS A 103 -2.58 5.41 -11.47
N THR A 104 -3.40 4.96 -12.41
CA THR A 104 -2.91 4.42 -13.68
C THR A 104 -3.44 5.24 -14.85
N ASP A 105 -2.76 5.14 -16.00
CA ASP A 105 -3.21 5.73 -17.26
C ASP A 105 -4.29 4.89 -17.96
N SER A 106 -4.71 3.76 -17.38
CA SER A 106 -5.72 2.90 -17.98
C SER A 106 -7.11 3.51 -17.84
N ASP A 107 -7.79 3.75 -18.96
CA ASP A 107 -9.20 4.15 -19.02
C ASP A 107 -10.13 3.19 -18.24
N VAL A 108 -9.70 1.95 -18.04
CA VAL A 108 -10.52 0.90 -17.43
C VAL A 108 -10.14 0.63 -15.97
N ALA A 109 -8.90 0.92 -15.58
CA ALA A 109 -8.37 0.68 -14.23
C ALA A 109 -7.71 1.94 -13.66
N GLY A 110 -8.42 3.06 -13.64
CA GLY A 110 -7.86 4.37 -13.28
C GLY A 110 -7.19 4.45 -11.89
N THR A 111 -7.60 3.62 -10.92
CA THR A 111 -6.97 3.55 -9.60
C THR A 111 -6.93 2.12 -9.06
N ILE A 112 -5.76 1.68 -8.61
CA ILE A 112 -5.54 0.42 -7.88
C ILE A 112 -5.40 0.77 -6.39
N SER A 113 -6.15 0.10 -5.52
CA SER A 113 -6.05 0.27 -4.07
C SER A 113 -5.42 -0.95 -3.42
N ILE A 114 -4.37 -0.74 -2.63
CA ILE A 114 -3.69 -1.78 -1.85
C ILE A 114 -3.91 -1.50 -0.37
N VAL A 115 -4.65 -2.40 0.29
CA VAL A 115 -4.92 -2.30 1.72
C VAL A 115 -3.69 -2.76 2.49
N VAL A 116 -3.26 -1.92 3.45
CA VAL A 116 -2.18 -2.18 4.38
C VAL A 116 -2.77 -2.41 5.77
N SER A 117 -2.38 -3.50 6.40
CA SER A 117 -2.72 -3.77 7.79
C SER A 117 -1.50 -4.12 8.59
N GLY A 118 -1.36 -3.46 9.72
CA GLY A 118 -0.24 -3.57 10.60
C GLY A 118 -0.63 -4.04 11.99
N LEU A 119 0.25 -4.82 12.62
CA LEU A 119 0.21 -5.13 14.03
C LEU A 119 1.64 -5.15 14.58
N LEU A 120 2.01 -4.08 15.30
CA LEU A 120 3.21 -4.07 16.13
C LEU A 120 2.86 -4.61 17.51
N ARG A 121 3.54 -5.69 17.90
CA ARG A 121 3.53 -6.16 19.28
C ARG A 121 4.54 -5.36 20.10
N PRO A 122 4.31 -5.19 21.41
CA PRO A 122 5.34 -4.67 22.31
C PRO A 122 6.65 -5.43 22.14
N ALA A 123 7.78 -4.75 22.37
CA ALA A 123 9.05 -5.42 22.52
C ALA A 123 8.88 -6.55 23.55
N GLY A 124 9.27 -7.78 23.18
CA GLY A 124 9.27 -8.88 24.15
C GLY A 124 10.24 -8.58 25.29
N PRO A 125 10.12 -9.23 26.46
CA PRO A 125 11.14 -9.11 27.49
C PRO A 125 12.48 -9.45 26.83
N GLY A 126 13.39 -8.47 26.80
CA GLY A 126 14.71 -8.64 26.21
C GLY A 126 15.28 -9.94 26.75
N LYS A 127 15.74 -10.81 25.85
CA LYS A 127 16.35 -12.07 26.25
C LYS A 127 17.69 -11.70 26.89
N ASN A 128 17.66 -11.36 28.19
CA ASN A 128 18.83 -11.29 29.05
C ASN A 128 19.42 -12.71 29.04
N ARG A 129 20.37 -12.93 28.13
CA ARG A 129 21.31 -14.04 28.23
C ARG A 129 22.20 -13.70 29.42
N GLN A 130 21.91 -14.37 30.55
CA GLN A 130 22.90 -14.60 31.60
C GLN A 130 24.08 -15.40 31.03
#